data_AF-A0A7J3PLQ5-F1
#
_entry.id   AF-A0A7J3PLQ5-F1
#
_cell.length_a   1.000
_cell.length_b   1.000
_cell.length_c   1.000
_cell.angle_alpha   90.00
_cell.angle_beta   90.00
_cell.angle_gamma   90.00
#
_symmetry.space_group_name_H-M   'P 1'
#
loop_
_entity.id
_entity.type
_entity.pdbx_description
1 polymer ?
#
loop_
_entity_poly.entity_id
_entity_poly.type
_entity_poly.pdbx_seq_one_letter_code
_entity_poly.pdbx_strand_id
1 'polypeptide(L)'
;MASSPEKEITADWHALSVSECLELLGTDAEKGLSKNEARRRKEIFGPNIIERKKGVSPLKILIRQFMNLMIIILLIATAISA
;
A
#
# COMPACT_ATOMS: atom_id res chain seq x y z
N MET A 1 -26.28 -5.39 3.89
CA MET A 1 -26.24 -6.68 4.61
C MET A 1 -24.81 -6.94 5.00
N ALA A 2 -24.55 -6.77 6.31
CA ALA A 2 -23.41 -7.17 7.12
C ALA A 2 -22.08 -7.53 6.42
N SER A 3 -21.18 -6.56 6.31
CA SER A 3 -19.75 -6.84 6.39
C SER A 3 -19.42 -7.08 7.86
N SER A 4 -19.18 -8.33 8.24
CA SER A 4 -18.81 -8.73 9.60
C SER A 4 -17.62 -7.90 10.12
N PRO A 5 -17.58 -7.57 11.42
CA PRO A 5 -16.42 -6.90 11.99
C PRO A 5 -15.26 -7.89 11.95
N GLU A 6 -14.29 -7.68 11.07
CA GLU A 6 -12.99 -8.30 11.20
C GLU A 6 -12.47 -7.92 12.59
N LYS A 7 -12.19 -8.93 13.41
CA LYS A 7 -11.68 -8.76 14.77
C LYS A 7 -10.27 -8.20 14.65
N GLU A 8 -10.16 -6.87 14.63
CA GLU A 8 -8.87 -6.17 14.62
C GLU A 8 -8.10 -6.59 15.88
N ILE A 9 -7.02 -7.34 15.70
CA ILE A 9 -6.15 -7.76 16.80
C ILE A 9 -5.28 -6.54 17.15
N THR A 10 -5.76 -5.72 18.07
CA THR A 10 -4.99 -4.59 18.64
C THR A 10 -4.08 -5.09 19.76
N ALA A 11 -3.18 -6.03 19.44
CA ALA A 11 -2.18 -6.51 20.38
C ALA A 11 -0.84 -5.79 20.13
N ASP A 12 -0.17 -5.38 21.22
CA ASP A 12 1.19 -4.84 21.15
C ASP A 12 2.19 -5.99 20.90
N TRP A 13 2.30 -6.43 19.65
CA TRP A 13 3.10 -7.59 19.24
C TRP A 13 4.53 -7.57 19.76
N HIS A 14 5.13 -6.38 19.91
CA HIS A 14 6.50 -6.19 20.37
C HIS A 14 6.69 -6.42 21.88
N ALA A 15 5.59 -6.41 22.66
CA ALA A 15 5.60 -6.63 24.10
C ALA A 15 5.22 -8.07 24.49
N LEU A 16 4.74 -8.86 23.54
CA LEU A 16 4.36 -10.26 23.77
C LEU A 16 5.57 -11.17 23.88
N SER A 17 5.47 -12.18 24.73
CA SER A 17 6.41 -13.29 24.76
C SER A 17 6.32 -14.12 23.46
N VAL A 18 7.37 -14.89 23.20
CA VAL A 18 7.42 -15.77 22.02
C VAL A 18 6.26 -16.78 22.03
N SER A 19 5.97 -17.38 23.19
CA SER A 19 4.86 -18.33 23.34
C SER A 19 3.50 -17.73 23.01
N GLU A 20 3.24 -16.51 23.50
CA GLU A 20 1.98 -15.80 23.22
C GLU A 20 1.86 -15.45 21.73
N CYS A 21 2.95 -15.02 21.11
CA CYS A 21 2.98 -14.79 19.66
C CYS A 21 2.67 -16.05 18.87
N LEU A 22 3.27 -17.20 19.22
CA LEU A 22 3.06 -18.47 18.53
C LEU A 22 1.62 -18.98 18.66
N GLU A 23 1.02 -18.82 19.85
CA GLU A 23 -0.36 -19.18 20.11
C GLU A 23 -1.33 -18.29 19.31
N LEU A 24 -1.15 -16.96 19.37
CA LEU A 24 -1.98 -16.01 18.63
C LEU A 24 -1.88 -16.17 17.12
N LEU A 25 -0.68 -16.45 16.61
CA LEU A 25 -0.44 -16.67 15.18
C LEU A 25 -0.77 -18.10 14.74
N GLY A 26 -1.04 -19.02 15.68
CA GLY A 26 -1.32 -20.43 15.42
C GLY A 26 -0.22 -21.09 14.58
N THR A 27 1.04 -20.87 14.93
CA THR A 27 2.20 -21.40 14.20
C THR A 27 3.12 -22.17 15.14
N ASP A 28 3.77 -23.20 14.60
CA ASP A 28 4.78 -23.97 15.31
C ASP A 28 6.13 -23.24 15.28
N ALA A 29 6.90 -23.29 16.37
CA ALA A 29 8.18 -22.60 16.49
C ALA A 29 9.29 -23.22 15.62
N GLU A 30 9.27 -24.55 15.44
CA GLU A 30 10.31 -25.29 14.73
C GLU A 30 9.91 -25.59 13.29
N LYS A 31 8.64 -25.98 13.10
CA LYS A 31 8.10 -26.45 11.82
C LYS A 31 7.41 -25.34 11.04
N GLY A 32 7.07 -24.23 11.68
CA GLY A 32 6.35 -23.13 11.06
C GLY A 32 4.94 -23.52 10.62
N LEU A 33 4.45 -22.86 9.57
CA LEU A 33 3.14 -23.14 8.98
C LEU A 33 3.22 -24.31 7.99
N SER A 34 2.15 -25.12 7.95
CA SER A 34 1.98 -26.10 6.88
C SER A 34 1.77 -25.41 5.53
N LYS A 35 2.12 -26.09 4.43
CA LYS A 35 1.93 -25.55 3.06
C LYS A 35 0.46 -25.17 2.79
N ASN A 36 -0.48 -25.97 3.30
CA ASN A 36 -1.91 -25.73 3.13
C ASN A 36 -2.35 -24.47 3.87
N GLU A 37 -1.89 -24.29 5.11
CA GLU A 37 -2.23 -23.12 5.91
C GLU A 37 -1.57 -21.85 5.36
N ALA A 38 -0.30 -21.92 4.93
CA ALA A 38 0.37 -20.82 4.26
C ALA A 38 -0.36 -20.38 2.98
N ARG A 39 -0.84 -21.35 2.17
CA ARG A 39 -1.63 -21.06 0.98
C ARG A 39 -2.97 -20.42 1.34
N ARG A 40 -3.69 -20.97 2.32
CA ARG A 40 -4.96 -20.42 2.80
C ARG A 40 -4.81 -18.98 3.28
N ARG A 41 -3.78 -18.68 4.09
CA ARG A 41 -3.48 -17.32 4.55
C ARG A 41 -3.16 -16.38 3.39
N LYS A 42 -2.39 -16.84 2.39
CA LYS A 42 -2.10 -16.05 1.20
C LYS A 42 -3.36 -15.73 0.37
N GLU A 43 -4.33 -16.63 0.34
CA GLU A 43 -5.62 -16.40 -0.34
C GLU A 43 -6.49 -15.38 0.43
N ILE A 44 -6.41 -15.35 1.77
CA ILE A 44 -7.15 -14.42 2.63
C ILE A 44 -6.52 -13.02 2.64
N PHE A 45 -5.22 -12.93 2.91
CA PHE A 45 -4.51 -11.66 3.11
C PHE A 45 -3.88 -11.10 1.83
N GLY A 46 -3.80 -11.91 0.78
CA GLY A 46 -3.09 -11.54 -0.45
C GLY A 46 -1.57 -11.61 -0.31
N PRO A 47 -0.84 -11.15 -1.33
CA PRO A 47 0.61 -11.09 -1.29
C PRO A 47 1.09 -9.99 -0.34
N ASN A 48 2.16 -10.26 0.42
CA ASN A 48 2.85 -9.25 1.24
C ASN A 48 3.70 -8.32 0.35
N ILE A 49 3.02 -7.50 -0.46
CA ILE A 49 3.64 -6.56 -1.40
C ILE A 49 2.94 -5.22 -1.25
N ILE A 50 3.72 -4.17 -1.02
CA ILE A 50 3.22 -2.80 -1.05
C ILE A 50 2.94 -2.45 -2.52
N GLU A 51 1.67 -2.20 -2.85
CA GLU A 51 1.28 -1.78 -4.18
C GLU A 51 1.98 -0.47 -4.55
N ARG A 52 2.80 -0.52 -5.61
CA ARG A 52 3.34 0.71 -6.18
C ARG A 52 2.19 1.44 -6.86
N LYS A 53 1.91 2.65 -6.40
CA LYS A 53 1.04 3.58 -7.14
C LYS A 53 1.59 3.68 -8.56
N LYS A 54 0.71 3.53 -9.55
CA LYS A 54 1.06 3.73 -10.96
C LYS A 54 1.80 5.07 -11.06
N GLY A 55 3.04 5.02 -11.57
CA GLY A 55 3.83 6.22 -11.79
C GLY A 55 3.06 7.20 -12.68
N VAL A 56 3.20 8.49 -12.40
CA VAL A 56 2.67 9.52 -13.30
C VAL A 56 3.43 9.47 -14.63
N SER A 57 2.71 9.47 -15.75
CA SER A 57 3.31 9.46 -17.09
C SER A 57 4.24 10.67 -17.29
N PRO A 58 5.44 10.51 -17.87
CA PRO A 58 6.36 11.63 -18.13
C PRO A 58 5.71 12.78 -18.91
N LEU A 59 4.86 12.47 -19.90
CA LEU A 59 4.14 13.48 -20.67
C LEU A 59 3.13 14.25 -19.81
N LYS A 60 2.48 13.56 -18.86
CA LYS A 60 1.55 14.18 -17.92
C LYS A 60 2.28 15.11 -16.94
N ILE A 61 3.51 14.74 -16.53
CA ILE A 61 4.37 15.61 -15.71
C ILE A 61 4.74 16.87 -16.50
N LEU A 62 5.16 16.72 -17.76
CA LEU A 62 5.56 17.83 -18.63
C LEU A 62 4.40 18.84 -18.79
N ILE A 63 3.21 18.37 -19.17
CA ILE A 63 2.03 19.24 -19.35
C ILE A 63 1.68 19.96 -18.04
N ARG A 64 1.76 19.26 -16.91
CA ARG A 64 1.46 19.86 -15.59
C ARG A 64 2.38 21.03 -15.25
N GLN A 65 3.62 21.05 -15.74
CA GLN A 65 4.52 22.19 -15.53
C GLN A 65 4.02 23.45 -16.24
N PHE A 66 3.51 23.32 -17.48
CA PHE A 66 2.98 24.47 -18.25
C PHE A 66 1.67 25.03 -17.71
N MET A 67 0.94 24.26 -16.89
CA MET A 67 -0.33 24.69 -16.28
C MET A 67 -0.13 25.57 -15.03
N ASN A 68 1.10 26.01 -14.72
CA ASN A 68 1.33 27.02 -13.69
C ASN A 68 0.92 28.40 -14.21
N LEU A 69 0.21 29.17 -13.37
CA LEU A 69 -0.27 30.52 -13.67
C LEU A 69 0.82 31.44 -14.26
N MET A 70 2.04 31.42 -13.71
CA MET A 70 3.14 32.25 -14.22
C MET A 70 3.51 31.88 -15.65
N ILE A 71 3.59 30.58 -15.98
CA ILE A 71 3.92 30.13 -17.33
C ILE A 71 2.81 30.51 -18.30
N ILE A 72 1.54 30.38 -17.91
CA ILE A 72 0.40 30.81 -18.74
C ILE A 72 0.50 32.31 -19.05
N ILE A 73 0.78 33.15 -18.04
CA ILE A 73 0.95 34.59 -18.25
C ILE A 73 2.11 34.87 -19.21
N LEU A 74 3.24 34.19 -19.05
CA LEU A 74 4.40 34.34 -19.93
C LEU A 74 4.07 33.94 -21.38
N LEU A 75 3.36 32.82 -21.58
CA LEU A 75 2.92 32.38 -22.89
C LEU A 75 2.00 33.40 -23.57
N ILE A 76 1.06 33.99 -22.81
CA ILE A 76 0.18 35.06 -23.32
C ILE A 76 1.01 36.29 -23.70
N ALA A 77 1.94 36.73 -22.84
CA ALA A 77 2.81 37.87 -23.12
C ALA A 77 3.67 37.64 -24.37
N THR A 78 4.27 36.45 -24.52
CA THR A 78 5.02 36.06 -25.72
C THR A 78 4.13 36.05 -26.96
N ALA A 79 2.92 35.51 -26.89
CA ALA A 79 1.99 35.46 -28.02
C ALA A 79 1.53 36.84 -28.49
N ILE A 80 1.41 37.82 -27.58
CA ILE A 80 1.08 39.21 -27.92
C ILE A 80 2.31 39.95 -28.47
N SER A 81 3.51 39.58 -28.03
CA SER A 81 4.77 40.23 -28.42
C SER A 81 5.36 39.73 -29.74
N ALA A 82 4.89 38.58 -30.25
CA ALA A 82 5.31 37.99 -31.52
C ALA A 82 4.51 38.58 -32.69
#